data_AF-A0A2U0S2M1-F1
#
_entry.id   AF-A0A2U0S2M1-F1
#
_cell.length_a   1.000
_cell.length_b   1.000
_cell.length_c   1.000
_cell.angle_alpha   90.00
_cell.angle_beta   90.00
_cell.angle_gamma   90.00
#
_symmetry.space_group_name_H-M   'P 1'
#
loop_
_entity.id
_entity.type
_entity.pdbx_description
1 polymer ?
#
loop_
_entity_poly.entity_id
_entity_poly.type
_entity_poly.pdbx_seq_one_letter_code
_entity_poly.pdbx_strand_id
1 'polypeptide(L)'
;MRAKYFKGIIAVAIVMMLCFCIVPQSYAQDTHLTYQLVNYADGTFSHNLNVVVPVSLNDYYHSLSHRSSSDTDFPKFVTPHVLQPVADCLRQIYPDDEDFANGVLTLVHQIPYEETLQAYYAVEVMLRNKGDCDLLSIIAASVMIAGGLDVVLLHYMSEQHMNIGVHLEEVPQDARSRVYSLTNKDVTYYVAECTCPNWQQGWRVGECPNDLKDISVRILPLTETEQVAPGQVSASFEKLEPTTIDLKINPPFTTEGNSITAQGQLSPNISNQEVTLYCCFNGGSWEILSTVVSEKNGSFAYTWNSKTSGLLDIRASWNGNDQYAGTTSQTGNTIIIPFYLIAITATAITAVSICIIVFLRTRHKKPTTDSPPILPSPESPESQQP
;
A
#
# COMPACT_ATOMS: atom_id res chain seq x y z
N MET A 1 -14.95 13.76 47.53
CA MET A 1 -13.98 12.74 47.05
C MET A 1 -13.90 12.62 45.52
N ARG A 2 -15.00 12.71 44.74
CA ARG A 2 -14.99 12.47 43.27
C ARG A 2 -14.18 13.46 42.40
N ALA A 3 -14.02 14.72 42.80
CA ALA A 3 -13.34 15.74 41.97
C ALA A 3 -11.80 15.63 41.94
N LYS A 4 -11.17 15.05 42.97
CA LYS A 4 -9.70 14.88 43.01
C LYS A 4 -9.23 13.75 42.09
N TYR A 5 -10.00 12.67 41.98
CA TYR A 5 -9.69 11.55 41.08
C TYR A 5 -9.87 11.93 39.60
N PHE A 6 -10.84 12.79 39.27
CA PHE A 6 -11.06 13.25 37.89
C PHE A 6 -9.90 14.08 37.34
N LYS A 7 -9.30 14.97 38.15
CA LYS A 7 -8.11 15.73 37.76
C LYS A 7 -6.87 14.85 37.59
N GLY A 8 -6.74 13.79 38.41
CA GLY A 8 -5.67 12.80 38.28
C GLY A 8 -5.77 11.99 36.99
N ILE A 9 -6.97 11.56 36.61
CA ILE A 9 -7.21 10.80 35.36
C ILE A 9 -6.91 11.67 34.13
N ILE A 10 -7.32 12.94 34.13
CA ILE A 10 -7.01 13.87 33.02
C ILE A 10 -5.51 14.13 32.92
N ALA A 11 -4.81 14.32 34.05
CA ALA A 11 -3.37 14.51 34.03
C ALA A 11 -2.63 13.27 33.51
N VAL A 12 -3.06 12.06 33.89
CA VAL A 12 -2.49 10.80 33.38
C VAL A 12 -2.79 10.61 31.89
N ALA A 13 -3.99 10.98 31.42
CA ALA A 13 -4.32 10.93 29.99
C ALA A 13 -3.50 11.92 29.16
N ILE A 14 -3.28 13.14 29.67
CA ILE A 14 -2.44 14.16 29.01
C ILE A 14 -0.97 13.73 29.00
N VAL A 15 -0.47 13.14 30.08
CA VAL A 15 0.92 12.62 30.14
C VAL A 15 1.08 11.41 29.23
N MET A 16 0.12 10.49 29.15
CA MET A 16 0.15 9.41 28.16
C MET A 16 0.09 9.95 26.73
N MET A 17 -0.76 10.95 26.45
CA MET A 17 -0.85 11.59 25.13
C MET A 17 0.46 12.31 24.76
N LEU A 18 1.11 12.98 25.71
CA LEU A 18 2.42 13.62 25.51
C LEU A 18 3.57 12.59 25.37
N CYS A 19 3.50 11.44 26.05
CA CYS A 19 4.47 10.36 25.88
C CYS A 19 4.34 9.66 24.52
N PHE A 20 3.15 9.62 23.92
CA PHE A 20 2.95 9.17 22.53
C PHE A 20 3.43 10.20 21.49
N CYS A 21 3.55 11.48 21.85
CA CYS A 21 4.03 12.54 20.95
C CYS A 21 5.57 12.61 20.82
N ILE A 22 6.33 11.80 21.56
CA ILE A 22 7.79 11.78 21.50
C ILE A 22 8.25 10.40 21.04
N VAL A 23 7.72 9.95 19.89
CA VAL A 23 8.42 8.94 19.11
C VAL A 23 9.43 9.73 18.26
N PRO A 24 10.74 9.54 18.43
CA PRO A 24 11.69 10.08 17.48
C PRO A 24 11.34 9.50 16.10
N GLN A 25 10.85 10.36 15.20
CA GLN A 25 10.79 10.04 13.78
C GLN A 25 12.25 9.89 13.34
N SER A 26 12.78 8.67 13.40
CA SER A 26 13.94 8.34 12.58
C SER A 26 13.46 8.49 11.15
N TYR A 27 13.88 9.55 10.48
CA TYR A 27 13.73 9.65 9.03
C TYR A 27 14.63 8.57 8.44
N ALA A 28 14.09 7.37 8.23
CA ALA A 28 14.73 6.41 7.37
C ALA A 28 14.95 7.09 6.00
N GLN A 29 16.09 6.81 5.39
CA GLN A 29 16.49 7.37 4.11
C GLN A 29 16.15 6.37 3.00
N ASP A 30 15.81 6.89 1.82
CA ASP A 30 15.59 6.06 0.64
C ASP A 30 16.84 5.23 0.32
N THR A 31 16.63 4.00 -0.14
CA THR A 31 17.73 3.07 -0.39
C THR A 31 18.07 3.05 -1.86
N HIS A 32 19.35 3.23 -2.19
CA HIS A 32 19.88 3.17 -3.55
C HIS A 32 20.51 1.81 -3.83
N LEU A 33 20.09 1.18 -4.92
CA LEU A 33 20.61 -0.07 -5.45
C LEU A 33 21.19 0.18 -6.85
N THR A 34 22.23 -0.56 -7.22
CA THR A 34 22.82 -0.45 -8.55
C THR A 34 23.07 -1.84 -9.12
N TYR A 35 22.59 -2.08 -10.34
CA TYR A 35 22.75 -3.34 -11.08
C TYR A 35 23.49 -3.10 -12.39
N GLN A 36 24.42 -3.98 -12.74
CA GLN A 36 25.14 -3.94 -14.02
C GLN A 36 24.33 -4.68 -15.09
N LEU A 37 24.25 -4.11 -16.28
CA LEU A 37 23.50 -4.67 -17.40
C LEU A 37 24.40 -4.95 -18.60
N VAL A 38 24.14 -6.06 -19.29
CA VAL A 38 24.97 -6.58 -20.40
C VAL A 38 24.51 -5.99 -21.74
N ASN A 39 25.44 -5.52 -22.56
CA ASN A 39 25.18 -5.28 -23.96
C ASN A 39 25.25 -6.62 -24.73
N TYR A 40 24.14 -7.13 -25.24
CA TYR A 40 24.14 -8.41 -25.98
C TYR A 40 24.85 -8.34 -27.34
N ALA A 41 25.09 -7.15 -27.90
CA ALA A 41 25.83 -7.00 -29.15
C ALA A 41 27.31 -7.40 -29.04
N ASP A 42 27.93 -7.24 -27.88
CA ASP A 42 29.36 -7.54 -27.67
C ASP A 42 29.69 -8.26 -26.35
N GLY A 43 28.68 -8.51 -25.50
CA GLY A 43 28.81 -9.20 -24.21
C GLY A 43 29.45 -8.35 -23.11
N THR A 44 29.63 -7.04 -23.31
CA THR A 44 30.25 -6.15 -22.31
C THR A 44 29.21 -5.49 -21.39
N PHE A 45 29.56 -5.23 -20.13
CA PHE A 45 28.70 -4.44 -19.24
C PHE A 45 28.75 -2.97 -19.64
N SER A 46 27.62 -2.43 -20.03
CA SER A 46 27.52 -1.11 -20.68
C SER A 46 26.74 -0.10 -19.85
N HIS A 47 25.80 -0.57 -19.02
CA HIS A 47 24.88 0.28 -18.27
C HIS A 47 24.84 -0.11 -16.79
N ASN A 48 24.71 0.90 -15.93
CA ASN A 48 24.38 0.74 -14.52
C ASN A 48 22.94 1.20 -14.33
N LEU A 49 22.06 0.29 -13.94
CA LEU A 49 20.71 0.63 -13.55
C LEU A 49 20.70 1.02 -12.07
N ASN A 50 20.41 2.27 -11.79
CA ASN A 50 20.24 2.78 -10.44
C ASN A 50 18.76 2.68 -10.08
N VAL A 51 18.44 1.98 -9.00
CA VAL A 51 17.09 1.85 -8.46
C VAL A 51 17.02 2.52 -7.10
N VAL A 52 16.01 3.35 -6.87
CA VAL A 52 15.75 3.98 -5.58
C VAL A 52 14.44 3.47 -5.03
N VAL A 53 14.49 2.92 -3.82
CA VAL A 53 13.32 2.40 -3.12
C VAL A 53 12.92 3.39 -2.02
N PRO A 54 11.73 4.02 -2.12
CA PRO A 54 11.24 4.91 -1.09
C PRO A 54 11.00 4.17 0.23
N VAL A 55 11.35 4.78 1.35
CA VAL A 55 11.13 4.19 2.68
C VAL A 55 9.67 3.87 2.95
N SER A 56 8.77 4.75 2.53
CA SER A 56 7.33 4.57 2.71
C SER A 56 6.77 3.39 1.93
N LEU A 57 7.46 2.95 0.86
CA LEU A 57 7.16 1.72 0.13
C LEU A 57 7.66 0.49 0.89
N ASN A 58 8.87 0.56 1.46
CA ASN A 58 9.39 -0.48 2.35
C ASN A 58 8.48 -0.68 3.58
N ASP A 59 8.07 0.41 4.24
CA ASP A 59 7.17 0.38 5.39
C ASP A 59 5.80 -0.22 5.04
N TYR A 60 5.31 0.06 3.83
CA TYR A 60 4.07 -0.52 3.33
C TYR A 60 4.19 -2.05 3.23
N TYR A 61 5.18 -2.58 2.50
CA TYR A 61 5.33 -4.02 2.35
C TYR A 61 5.68 -4.75 3.66
N HIS A 62 6.47 -4.12 4.54
CA HIS A 62 6.72 -4.64 5.89
C HIS A 62 5.44 -4.75 6.74
N SER A 63 4.44 -3.92 6.48
CA SER A 63 3.17 -3.95 7.21
C SER A 63 2.20 -5.03 6.72
N LEU A 64 2.43 -5.61 5.54
CA LEU A 64 1.59 -6.65 4.96
C LEU A 64 1.86 -8.01 5.60
N SER A 65 0.99 -8.98 5.30
CA SER A 65 1.20 -10.35 5.75
C SER A 65 2.24 -11.05 4.87
N HIS A 66 3.29 -11.57 5.49
CA HIS A 66 4.31 -12.43 4.88
C HIS A 66 4.00 -13.93 4.97
N ARG A 67 2.82 -14.30 5.48
CA ARG A 67 2.45 -15.73 5.62
C ARG A 67 2.26 -16.36 4.25
N SER A 68 3.04 -17.38 3.93
CA SER A 68 2.80 -18.28 2.79
C SER A 68 2.54 -19.68 3.32
N SER A 69 1.42 -20.30 2.93
CA SER A 69 0.97 -21.58 3.45
C SER A 69 0.74 -22.64 2.37
N SER A 70 0.66 -22.22 1.11
CA SER A 70 0.41 -23.08 -0.04
C SER A 70 0.88 -22.40 -1.32
N ASP A 71 0.98 -23.16 -2.41
CA ASP A 71 1.44 -22.63 -3.70
C ASP A 71 0.56 -21.48 -4.23
N THR A 72 -0.72 -21.44 -3.86
CA THR A 72 -1.63 -20.36 -4.26
C THR A 72 -1.34 -19.04 -3.57
N ASP A 73 -0.46 -19.03 -2.56
CA ASP A 73 -0.01 -17.82 -1.88
C ASP A 73 1.13 -17.10 -2.61
N PHE A 74 1.92 -17.78 -3.45
CA PHE A 74 3.08 -17.16 -4.11
C PHE A 74 2.73 -15.95 -5.00
N PRO A 75 1.65 -15.98 -5.82
CA PRO A 75 1.33 -14.88 -6.72
C PRO A 75 1.18 -13.51 -6.04
N LYS A 76 0.80 -13.46 -4.75
CA LYS A 76 0.65 -12.19 -4.02
C LYS A 76 1.97 -11.46 -3.77
N PHE A 77 3.09 -12.18 -3.75
CA PHE A 77 4.42 -11.58 -3.56
C PHE A 77 4.99 -11.03 -4.87
N VAL A 78 4.40 -11.43 -6.00
CA VAL A 78 4.69 -10.85 -7.31
C VAL A 78 3.97 -9.50 -7.41
N THR A 79 4.76 -8.43 -7.47
CA THR A 79 4.30 -7.04 -7.39
C THR A 79 4.77 -6.25 -8.62
N PRO A 80 4.17 -6.44 -9.81
CA PRO A 80 4.65 -5.81 -11.04
C PRO A 80 4.54 -4.27 -11.00
N HIS A 81 3.44 -3.75 -10.46
CA HIS A 81 3.16 -2.32 -10.41
C HIS A 81 4.35 -1.53 -9.84
N VAL A 82 4.90 -1.95 -8.70
CA VAL A 82 5.97 -1.18 -8.04
C VAL A 82 7.31 -1.21 -8.76
N LEU A 83 7.53 -2.19 -9.64
CA LEU A 83 8.75 -2.34 -10.42
C LEU A 83 8.60 -1.86 -11.87
N GLN A 84 7.47 -1.25 -12.24
CA GLN A 84 7.27 -0.69 -13.59
C GLN A 84 8.42 0.21 -14.04
N PRO A 85 8.98 1.13 -13.22
CA PRO A 85 10.07 1.98 -13.69
C PRO A 85 11.35 1.20 -14.01
N VAL A 86 11.62 0.09 -13.31
CA VAL A 86 12.73 -0.82 -13.62
C VAL A 86 12.50 -1.48 -14.98
N ALA A 87 11.29 -1.99 -15.22
CA ALA A 87 10.93 -2.60 -16.50
C ALA A 87 11.00 -1.60 -17.66
N ASP A 88 10.53 -0.36 -17.45
CA ASP A 88 10.59 0.71 -18.46
C ASP A 88 12.04 1.04 -18.84
N CYS A 89 12.95 1.17 -17.87
CA CYS A 89 14.38 1.37 -18.15
C CYS A 89 14.96 0.20 -18.94
N LEU A 90 14.70 -1.05 -18.52
CA LEU A 90 15.19 -2.23 -19.22
C LEU A 90 14.67 -2.30 -20.66
N ARG A 91 13.40 -1.94 -20.90
CA ARG A 91 12.82 -1.87 -22.26
C ARG A 91 13.46 -0.81 -23.15
N GLN A 92 14.06 0.25 -22.60
CA GLN A 92 14.77 1.25 -23.41
C GLN A 92 16.03 0.69 -24.07
N ILE A 93 16.69 -0.27 -23.42
CA ILE A 93 17.93 -0.88 -23.94
C ILE A 93 17.71 -2.29 -24.51
N TYR A 94 16.63 -2.96 -24.11
CA TYR A 94 16.22 -4.29 -24.59
C TYR A 94 14.79 -4.24 -25.15
N PRO A 95 14.62 -3.77 -26.40
CA PRO A 95 13.29 -3.66 -27.00
C PRO A 95 12.70 -5.02 -27.38
N ASP A 96 13.53 -6.03 -27.64
CA ASP A 96 13.11 -7.41 -27.90
C ASP A 96 12.75 -8.15 -26.60
N ASP A 97 11.79 -9.08 -26.67
CA ASP A 97 11.27 -9.80 -25.49
C ASP A 97 12.29 -10.80 -24.91
N GLU A 98 13.09 -11.48 -25.75
CA GLU A 98 14.14 -12.38 -25.30
C GLU A 98 15.27 -11.59 -24.62
N ASP A 99 15.74 -10.51 -25.26
CA ASP A 99 16.75 -9.62 -24.68
C ASP A 99 16.27 -9.01 -23.36
N PHE A 100 15.01 -8.58 -23.30
CA PHE A 100 14.40 -8.02 -22.09
C PHE A 100 14.35 -9.06 -20.97
N ALA A 101 13.90 -10.29 -21.27
CA ALA A 101 13.88 -11.38 -20.30
C ALA A 101 15.30 -11.71 -19.78
N ASN A 102 16.28 -11.80 -20.67
CA ASN A 102 17.68 -12.02 -20.32
C ASN A 102 18.27 -10.86 -19.49
N GLY A 103 17.88 -9.61 -19.78
CA GLY A 103 18.24 -8.43 -19.01
C GLY A 103 17.70 -8.47 -17.58
N VAL A 104 16.45 -8.93 -17.40
CA VAL A 104 15.88 -9.15 -16.07
C VAL A 104 16.61 -10.27 -15.32
N LEU A 105 16.94 -11.38 -15.99
CA LEU A 105 17.74 -12.46 -15.39
C LEU A 105 19.10 -11.95 -14.92
N THR A 106 19.77 -11.13 -15.74
CA THR A 106 21.04 -10.48 -15.39
C THR A 106 20.92 -9.63 -14.11
N LEU A 107 19.79 -8.91 -13.94
CA LEU A 107 19.50 -8.14 -12.74
C LEU A 107 19.41 -9.05 -11.50
N VAL A 108 18.56 -10.09 -11.55
CA VAL A 108 18.34 -10.93 -10.36
C VAL A 108 19.52 -11.83 -10.02
N HIS A 109 20.33 -12.25 -11.01
CA HIS A 109 21.52 -13.06 -10.75
C HIS A 109 22.58 -12.32 -9.92
N GLN A 110 22.58 -10.99 -9.93
CA GLN A 110 23.49 -10.20 -9.09
C GLN A 110 23.13 -10.25 -7.60
N ILE A 111 21.93 -10.74 -7.25
CA ILE A 111 21.47 -10.87 -5.87
C ILE A 111 21.99 -12.21 -5.31
N PRO A 112 22.82 -12.19 -4.25
CA PRO A 112 23.36 -13.40 -3.64
C PRO A 112 22.29 -14.37 -3.13
N TYR A 113 22.53 -15.66 -3.39
CA TYR A 113 21.68 -16.72 -2.87
C TYR A 113 21.83 -16.87 -1.35
N GLU A 114 20.72 -16.87 -0.63
CA GLU A 114 20.65 -17.16 0.81
C GLU A 114 19.32 -17.86 1.11
N GLU A 115 19.35 -19.09 1.62
CA GLU A 115 18.15 -19.82 2.02
C GLU A 115 17.33 -19.03 3.04
N THR A 116 16.02 -18.89 2.78
CA THR A 116 15.12 -18.19 3.67
C THR A 116 13.93 -19.06 4.05
N LEU A 117 13.38 -18.82 5.24
CA LEU A 117 12.16 -19.51 5.70
C LEU A 117 10.90 -18.64 5.53
N GLN A 118 11.09 -17.35 5.26
CA GLN A 118 10.05 -16.35 5.23
C GLN A 118 9.95 -15.80 3.82
N ALA A 119 8.73 -15.75 3.28
CA ALA A 119 8.46 -15.08 2.02
C ALA A 119 8.55 -13.55 2.19
N TYR A 120 9.03 -12.87 1.17
CA TYR A 120 9.16 -11.41 1.11
C TYR A 120 8.59 -10.89 -0.20
N TYR A 121 8.06 -9.67 -0.19
CA TYR A 121 7.65 -8.99 -1.42
C TYR A 121 8.88 -8.57 -2.22
N ALA A 122 8.75 -8.45 -3.55
CA ALA A 122 9.89 -8.22 -4.45
C ALA A 122 10.79 -7.04 -4.00
N VAL A 123 10.19 -5.92 -3.58
CA VAL A 123 10.92 -4.74 -3.10
C VAL A 123 11.71 -5.02 -1.82
N GLU A 124 11.18 -5.82 -0.89
CA GLU A 124 11.90 -6.20 0.34
C GLU A 124 13.10 -7.08 0.02
N VAL A 125 12.97 -8.01 -0.94
CA VAL A 125 14.08 -8.86 -1.39
C VAL A 125 15.19 -8.01 -2.03
N MET A 126 14.84 -7.04 -2.87
CA MET A 126 15.79 -6.09 -3.46
C MET A 126 16.55 -5.30 -2.38
N LEU A 127 15.84 -4.81 -1.35
CA LEU A 127 16.45 -4.07 -0.23
C LEU A 127 17.37 -4.93 0.63
N ARG A 128 16.99 -6.18 0.91
CA ARG A 128 17.83 -7.15 1.61
C ARG A 128 19.07 -7.53 0.82
N ASN A 129 18.97 -7.43 -0.51
CA ASN A 129 19.99 -7.82 -1.47
C ASN A 129 20.47 -9.26 -1.24
N LYS A 130 19.54 -10.16 -0.90
CA LYS A 130 19.74 -11.60 -0.73
C LYS A 130 18.40 -12.33 -0.81
N GLY A 131 18.38 -13.54 -1.33
CA GLY A 131 17.21 -14.42 -1.32
C GLY A 131 17.48 -15.78 -1.95
N ASP A 132 16.55 -16.70 -1.77
CA ASP A 132 16.55 -18.03 -2.35
C ASP A 132 15.72 -18.10 -3.65
N CYS A 133 15.54 -19.32 -4.16
CA CYS A 133 15.02 -19.57 -5.51
C CYS A 133 13.64 -18.95 -5.75
N ASP A 134 12.73 -19.01 -4.79
CA ASP A 134 11.40 -18.41 -4.86
C ASP A 134 11.46 -16.88 -4.79
N LEU A 135 12.26 -16.30 -3.89
CA LEU A 135 12.42 -14.85 -3.75
C LEU A 135 13.02 -14.20 -5.01
N LEU A 136 14.03 -14.82 -5.61
CA LEU A 136 14.62 -14.30 -6.87
C LEU A 136 13.65 -14.46 -8.05
N SER A 137 12.87 -15.56 -8.08
CA SER A 137 11.81 -15.77 -9.06
C SER A 137 10.70 -14.73 -8.96
N ILE A 138 10.34 -14.34 -7.74
CA ILE A 138 9.33 -13.30 -7.46
C ILE A 138 9.77 -11.94 -8.01
N ILE A 139 11.04 -11.54 -7.84
CA ILE A 139 11.56 -10.30 -8.44
C ILE A 139 11.51 -10.40 -9.96
N ALA A 140 12.06 -11.47 -10.54
CA ALA A 140 12.13 -11.63 -11.99
C ALA A 140 10.74 -11.61 -12.63
N ALA A 141 9.78 -12.36 -12.09
CA ALA A 141 8.40 -12.34 -12.55
C ALA A 141 7.77 -10.95 -12.43
N SER A 142 8.01 -10.24 -11.32
CA SER A 142 7.45 -8.89 -11.12
C SER A 142 7.93 -7.92 -12.19
N VAL A 143 9.23 -7.90 -12.49
CA VAL A 143 9.80 -7.01 -13.52
C VAL A 143 9.35 -7.43 -14.92
N MET A 144 9.35 -8.73 -15.22
CA MET A 144 8.98 -9.22 -16.56
C MET A 144 7.50 -8.94 -16.88
N ILE A 145 6.59 -9.16 -15.92
CA ILE A 145 5.16 -8.83 -16.07
C ILE A 145 4.98 -7.33 -16.24
N ALA A 146 5.70 -6.51 -15.47
CA ALA A 146 5.65 -5.06 -15.62
C ALA A 146 6.13 -4.60 -17.02
N GLY A 147 7.11 -5.31 -17.59
CA GLY A 147 7.56 -5.08 -18.97
C GLY A 147 6.69 -5.71 -20.05
N GLY A 148 5.54 -6.29 -19.69
CA GLY A 148 4.54 -6.80 -20.63
C GLY A 148 4.70 -8.26 -21.04
N LEU A 149 5.58 -9.04 -20.40
CA LEU A 149 5.70 -10.47 -20.67
C LEU A 149 4.66 -11.29 -19.90
N ASP A 150 4.19 -12.40 -20.51
CA ASP A 150 3.40 -13.42 -19.80
C ASP A 150 4.33 -14.41 -19.10
N VAL A 151 4.18 -14.52 -17.77
CA VAL A 151 5.08 -15.26 -16.89
C VAL A 151 4.29 -16.12 -15.92
N VAL A 152 4.81 -17.32 -15.65
CA VAL A 152 4.31 -18.25 -14.65
C VAL A 152 5.41 -18.63 -13.67
N LEU A 153 5.06 -19.00 -12.44
CA LEU A 153 6.02 -19.65 -11.55
C LEU A 153 6.06 -21.15 -11.81
N LEU A 154 7.25 -21.71 -11.72
CA LEU A 154 7.57 -23.13 -11.90
C LEU A 154 8.01 -23.69 -10.55
N HIS A 155 7.14 -24.44 -9.89
CA HIS A 155 7.43 -25.03 -8.59
C HIS A 155 7.85 -26.50 -8.75
N TYR A 156 9.13 -26.77 -8.47
CA TYR A 156 9.75 -28.09 -8.50
C TYR A 156 9.77 -28.69 -7.09
N MET A 157 8.65 -29.27 -6.67
CA MET A 157 8.45 -29.73 -5.29
C MET A 157 9.48 -30.78 -4.83
N SER A 158 9.94 -31.67 -5.72
CA SER A 158 10.91 -32.72 -5.37
C SER A 158 12.31 -32.15 -5.11
N GLU A 159 12.68 -31.12 -5.87
CA GLU A 159 13.99 -30.47 -5.78
C GLU A 159 14.02 -29.31 -4.79
N GLN A 160 12.87 -29.01 -4.15
CA GLN A 160 12.69 -27.83 -3.31
C GLN A 160 13.15 -26.54 -4.00
N HIS A 161 12.83 -26.43 -5.30
CA HIS A 161 13.28 -25.33 -6.14
C HIS A 161 12.10 -24.58 -6.77
N MET A 162 12.28 -23.30 -7.02
CA MET A 162 11.32 -22.47 -7.74
C MET A 162 12.05 -21.66 -8.80
N ASN A 163 11.38 -21.54 -9.95
CA ASN A 163 11.86 -20.73 -11.04
C ASN A 163 10.69 -20.10 -11.80
N ILE A 164 10.93 -19.46 -12.95
CA ILE A 164 9.89 -18.90 -13.80
C ILE A 164 9.88 -19.53 -15.20
N GLY A 165 8.68 -19.54 -15.79
CA GLY A 165 8.46 -19.84 -17.20
C GLY A 165 7.99 -18.57 -17.90
N VAL A 166 8.64 -18.21 -19.01
CA VAL A 166 8.39 -16.98 -19.75
C VAL A 166 7.82 -17.34 -21.11
N HIS A 167 6.66 -16.79 -21.45
CA HIS A 167 6.12 -16.92 -22.79
C HIS A 167 6.79 -15.90 -23.72
N LEU A 168 7.30 -16.39 -24.85
CA LEU A 168 7.83 -15.59 -25.95
C LEU A 168 7.16 -16.08 -27.24
N GLU A 169 6.93 -15.16 -28.19
CA GLU A 169 6.33 -15.51 -29.49
C GLU A 169 7.25 -16.45 -30.29
N GLU A 170 8.55 -16.18 -30.25
CA GLU A 170 9.58 -16.96 -30.93
C GLU A 170 10.37 -17.84 -29.97
N VAL A 171 11.00 -18.88 -30.51
CA VAL A 171 11.91 -19.73 -29.74
C VAL A 171 13.16 -18.91 -29.36
N PRO A 172 13.63 -18.95 -28.10
CA PRO A 172 14.88 -18.32 -27.69
C PRO A 172 16.05 -18.67 -28.62
N GLN A 173 16.74 -17.66 -29.13
CA GLN A 173 17.90 -17.79 -30.01
C GLN A 173 19.23 -17.63 -29.27
N ASP A 174 19.23 -17.01 -28.09
CA ASP A 174 20.44 -16.75 -27.31
C ASP A 174 20.79 -17.87 -26.34
N ALA A 175 19.91 -18.86 -26.19
CA ALA A 175 20.20 -20.05 -25.40
C ALA A 175 21.46 -20.76 -25.93
N ARG A 176 22.45 -20.97 -25.07
CA ARG A 176 23.75 -21.59 -25.42
C ARG A 176 23.67 -23.12 -25.44
N SER A 177 22.52 -23.66 -25.08
CA SER A 177 22.23 -25.09 -25.02
C SER A 177 20.84 -25.36 -25.60
N ARG A 178 20.44 -26.63 -25.66
CA ARG A 178 19.11 -26.99 -26.14
C ARG A 178 18.04 -26.27 -25.31
N VAL A 179 17.20 -25.50 -26.01
CA VAL A 179 16.06 -24.80 -25.42
C VAL A 179 15.12 -25.78 -24.74
N TYR A 180 14.72 -25.44 -23.52
CA TYR A 180 13.78 -26.19 -22.70
C TYR A 180 12.54 -25.35 -22.43
N SER A 181 11.38 -25.97 -22.61
CA SER A 181 10.08 -25.33 -22.49
C SER A 181 9.04 -26.28 -21.91
N LEU A 182 7.99 -25.69 -21.38
CA LEU A 182 6.85 -26.36 -20.77
C LEU A 182 5.58 -25.81 -21.44
N THR A 183 4.61 -26.68 -21.71
CA THR A 183 3.33 -26.25 -22.30
C THR A 183 2.23 -26.34 -21.25
N ASN A 184 1.47 -25.26 -21.09
CA ASN A 184 0.29 -25.21 -20.24
C ASN A 184 -0.86 -24.55 -21.00
N LYS A 185 -2.00 -25.24 -21.14
CA LYS A 185 -3.20 -24.74 -21.84
C LYS A 185 -2.86 -24.10 -23.21
N ASP A 186 -2.08 -24.81 -24.01
CA ASP A 186 -1.63 -24.41 -25.36
C ASP A 186 -0.65 -23.22 -25.41
N VAL A 187 -0.23 -22.67 -24.26
CA VAL A 187 0.83 -21.66 -24.17
C VAL A 187 2.16 -22.33 -23.86
N THR A 188 3.20 -21.97 -24.61
CA THR A 188 4.57 -22.46 -24.40
C THR A 188 5.34 -21.45 -23.55
N TYR A 189 5.87 -21.92 -22.43
CA TYR A 189 6.71 -21.15 -21.51
C TYR A 189 8.14 -21.71 -21.55
N TYR A 190 9.11 -20.85 -21.86
CA TYR A 190 10.53 -21.17 -21.81
C TYR A 190 11.05 -21.02 -20.39
N VAL A 191 11.83 -21.99 -19.91
CA VAL A 191 12.40 -21.95 -18.55
C VAL A 191 13.42 -20.81 -18.47
N ALA A 192 13.38 -20.03 -17.41
CA ALA A 192 14.31 -18.91 -17.20
C ALA A 192 14.86 -18.96 -15.78
N GLU A 193 16.01 -19.63 -15.58
CA GLU A 193 16.64 -19.84 -14.26
C GLU A 193 17.08 -18.57 -13.55
N CYS A 194 16.41 -18.25 -12.44
CA CYS A 194 16.60 -17.05 -11.64
C CYS A 194 17.76 -17.15 -10.64
N THR A 195 18.28 -18.35 -10.36
CA THR A 195 19.40 -18.54 -9.44
C THR A 195 20.70 -18.80 -10.20
N CYS A 196 21.73 -18.00 -9.94
CA CYS A 196 23.05 -18.24 -10.52
C CYS A 196 24.17 -17.84 -9.55
N PRO A 197 25.10 -18.76 -9.22
CA PRO A 197 26.25 -18.42 -8.37
C PRO A 197 27.29 -17.54 -9.10
N ASN A 198 27.27 -17.50 -10.44
CA ASN A 198 28.15 -16.65 -11.25
C ASN A 198 27.34 -15.86 -12.27
N TRP A 199 26.84 -14.70 -11.85
CA TRP A 199 25.94 -13.86 -12.63
C TRP A 199 26.53 -13.39 -13.97
N GLN A 200 27.86 -13.27 -14.11
CA GLN A 200 28.49 -12.92 -15.40
C GLN A 200 28.35 -14.02 -16.45
N GLN A 201 28.06 -15.25 -16.01
CA GLN A 201 27.77 -16.40 -16.86
C GLN A 201 26.34 -16.91 -16.63
N GLY A 202 25.47 -16.01 -16.17
CA GLY A 202 24.07 -16.25 -15.83
C GLY A 202 23.31 -17.06 -16.87
N TRP A 203 22.27 -17.74 -16.42
CA TRP A 203 21.33 -18.45 -17.28
C TRP A 203 20.62 -17.49 -18.24
N ARG A 204 20.28 -18.00 -19.41
CA ARG A 204 19.44 -17.30 -20.39
C ARG A 204 18.08 -17.98 -20.47
N VAL A 205 17.06 -17.24 -20.88
CA VAL A 205 15.74 -17.82 -21.15
C VAL A 205 15.87 -18.97 -22.16
N GLY A 206 15.17 -20.06 -21.88
CA GLY A 206 15.29 -21.33 -22.59
C GLY A 206 16.37 -22.26 -22.06
N GLU A 207 17.31 -21.81 -21.23
CA GLU A 207 18.28 -22.69 -20.59
C GLU A 207 17.70 -23.30 -19.30
N CYS A 208 18.03 -24.57 -19.04
CA CYS A 208 17.53 -25.30 -17.88
C CYS A 208 18.67 -26.09 -17.21
N PRO A 209 18.85 -25.96 -15.89
CA PRO A 209 19.74 -26.80 -15.09
C PRO A 209 19.48 -28.29 -15.31
N ASN A 210 20.52 -29.12 -15.35
CA ASN A 210 20.38 -30.54 -15.70
C ASN A 210 19.56 -31.34 -14.69
N ASP A 211 19.64 -30.96 -13.42
CA ASP A 211 18.88 -31.49 -12.29
C ASP A 211 17.39 -31.15 -12.33
N LEU A 212 16.99 -30.12 -13.07
CA LEU A 212 15.58 -29.74 -13.25
C LEU A 212 14.95 -30.30 -14.53
N LYS A 213 15.75 -30.92 -15.41
CA LYS A 213 15.25 -31.53 -16.66
C LYS A 213 14.45 -32.78 -16.35
N ASP A 214 13.32 -32.93 -17.05
CA ASP A 214 12.40 -34.06 -16.93
C ASP A 214 11.77 -34.24 -15.52
N ILE A 215 11.98 -33.27 -14.63
CA ILE A 215 11.34 -33.24 -13.31
C ILE A 215 9.90 -32.76 -13.43
N SER A 216 9.00 -33.38 -12.67
CA SER A 216 7.61 -32.94 -12.58
C SER A 216 7.53 -31.55 -11.96
N VAL A 217 7.01 -30.60 -12.73
CA VAL A 217 6.85 -29.20 -12.35
C VAL A 217 5.38 -28.84 -12.19
N ARG A 218 5.06 -28.06 -11.16
CA ARG A 218 3.75 -27.43 -11.03
C ARG A 218 3.83 -26.01 -11.57
N ILE A 219 3.03 -25.72 -12.58
CA ILE A 219 2.93 -24.39 -13.18
C ILE A 219 1.88 -23.59 -12.40
N LEU A 220 2.30 -22.46 -11.83
CA LEU A 220 1.45 -21.56 -11.05
C LEU A 220 1.19 -20.30 -11.89
N PRO A 221 -0.05 -20.10 -12.40
CA PRO A 221 -0.41 -18.90 -13.12
C PRO A 221 -0.34 -17.66 -12.22
N LEU A 222 0.14 -16.55 -12.78
CA LEU A 222 0.23 -15.25 -12.09
C LEU A 222 -0.97 -14.35 -12.44
N THR A 223 -2.18 -14.88 -12.24
CA THR A 223 -3.44 -14.18 -12.58
C THR A 223 -3.95 -13.24 -11.47
N GLU A 224 -3.43 -13.36 -10.25
CA GLU A 224 -3.85 -12.61 -9.06
C GLU A 224 -2.66 -11.90 -8.39
N THR A 225 -1.86 -11.18 -9.17
CA THR A 225 -0.76 -10.36 -8.64
C THR A 225 -1.28 -9.05 -8.03
N GLU A 226 -0.47 -8.40 -7.20
CA GLU A 226 -0.80 -7.04 -6.73
C GLU A 226 -0.89 -6.09 -7.93
N GLN A 227 -2.03 -5.40 -8.04
CA GLN A 227 -2.31 -4.49 -9.17
C GLN A 227 -1.87 -3.05 -8.89
N VAL A 228 -1.97 -2.62 -7.63
CA VAL A 228 -1.69 -1.24 -7.20
C VAL A 228 -1.05 -1.27 -5.82
N ALA A 229 -0.04 -0.43 -5.63
CA ALA A 229 0.58 -0.13 -4.36
C ALA A 229 0.64 1.39 -4.18
N PRO A 230 0.82 1.92 -2.96
CA PRO A 230 0.85 3.37 -2.71
C PRO A 230 2.19 4.01 -3.09
N GLY A 231 2.63 3.81 -4.32
CA GLY A 231 3.89 4.30 -4.87
C GLY A 231 4.67 3.20 -5.60
N GLN A 232 5.73 3.61 -6.30
CA GLN A 232 6.60 2.73 -7.08
C GLN A 232 8.07 3.03 -6.72
N VAL A 233 8.99 2.17 -7.16
CA VAL A 233 10.43 2.50 -7.11
C VAL A 233 10.75 3.56 -8.17
N SER A 234 11.96 4.10 -8.14
CA SER A 234 12.50 4.88 -9.27
C SER A 234 13.66 4.13 -9.90
N ALA A 235 13.83 4.30 -11.21
CA ALA A 235 14.93 3.69 -11.93
C ALA A 235 15.50 4.67 -12.97
N SER A 236 16.82 4.67 -13.14
CA SER A 236 17.52 5.46 -14.18
C SER A 236 18.91 4.88 -14.44
N PHE A 237 19.42 5.10 -15.66
CA PHE A 237 20.83 4.82 -15.98
C PHE A 237 21.78 5.89 -15.44
N GLU A 238 21.24 7.04 -15.01
CA GLU A 238 21.96 8.09 -14.32
C GLU A 238 21.72 8.02 -12.82
N LYS A 239 22.58 8.71 -12.06
CA LYS A 239 22.41 8.84 -10.62
C LYS A 239 21.25 9.81 -10.33
N LEU A 240 20.33 9.37 -9.47
CA LEU A 240 19.14 10.13 -9.11
C LEU A 240 19.34 11.00 -7.86
N GLU A 241 18.94 12.26 -7.92
CA GLU A 241 18.90 13.19 -6.79
C GLU A 241 17.61 13.03 -5.97
N PRO A 242 17.66 13.08 -4.63
CA PRO A 242 16.50 12.77 -3.78
C PRO A 242 15.41 13.85 -3.84
N THR A 243 14.16 13.45 -3.65
CA THR A 243 13.01 14.38 -3.58
C THR A 243 12.04 14.03 -2.46
N THR A 244 11.17 14.99 -2.09
CA THR A 244 10.13 14.81 -1.08
C THR A 244 8.79 15.39 -1.52
N ILE A 245 7.70 14.85 -0.97
CA ILE A 245 6.34 15.41 -1.09
C ILE A 245 5.80 15.74 0.32
N ASP A 246 5.47 17.00 0.56
CA ASP A 246 4.59 17.40 1.68
C ASP A 246 3.14 17.30 1.19
N LEU A 247 2.29 16.54 1.89
CA LEU A 247 0.88 16.33 1.55
C LEU A 247 -0.02 16.72 2.71
N LYS A 248 -1.05 17.52 2.43
CA LYS A 248 -2.06 17.97 3.41
C LYS A 248 -3.46 17.65 2.91
N ILE A 249 -4.25 17.03 3.77
CA ILE A 249 -5.66 16.69 3.49
C ILE A 249 -6.55 17.62 4.31
N ASN A 250 -7.51 18.26 3.65
CA ASN A 250 -8.46 19.17 4.29
C ASN A 250 -9.88 18.96 3.74
N PRO A 251 -10.92 18.93 4.59
CA PRO A 251 -10.86 18.97 6.05
C PRO A 251 -10.42 17.62 6.66
N PRO A 252 -9.98 17.59 7.94
CA PRO A 252 -9.65 16.34 8.65
C PRO A 252 -10.88 15.49 8.98
N PHE A 253 -12.08 16.08 8.91
CA PHE A 253 -13.34 15.36 8.94
C PHE A 253 -14.38 16.07 8.09
N THR A 254 -15.24 15.30 7.43
CA THR A 254 -16.34 15.81 6.60
C THR A 254 -17.53 14.87 6.65
N THR A 255 -18.61 15.22 5.96
CA THR A 255 -19.78 14.34 5.78
C THR A 255 -19.79 13.82 4.35
N GLU A 256 -20.43 12.68 4.11
CA GLU A 256 -20.60 12.13 2.75
C GLU A 256 -21.07 13.21 1.75
N GLY A 257 -20.56 13.17 0.52
CA GLY A 257 -20.91 14.13 -0.54
C GLY A 257 -20.29 15.52 -0.44
N ASN A 258 -19.64 15.88 0.66
CA ASN A 258 -18.88 17.13 0.77
C ASN A 258 -17.46 17.01 0.20
N SER A 259 -16.87 18.15 -0.15
CA SER A 259 -15.56 18.21 -0.77
C SER A 259 -14.42 17.97 0.21
N ILE A 260 -13.44 17.19 -0.25
CA ILE A 260 -12.15 16.93 0.36
C ILE A 260 -11.10 17.43 -0.63
N THR A 261 -10.05 18.07 -0.13
CA THR A 261 -8.94 18.52 -0.95
C THR A 261 -7.63 17.93 -0.42
N ALA A 262 -6.89 17.28 -1.32
CA ALA A 262 -5.51 16.90 -1.13
C ALA A 262 -4.63 17.97 -1.78
N GLN A 263 -3.73 18.60 -1.03
CA GLN A 263 -2.78 19.59 -1.52
C GLN A 263 -1.38 19.13 -1.20
N GLY A 264 -0.47 19.15 -2.17
CA GLY A 264 0.91 18.80 -1.92
C GLY A 264 1.92 19.64 -2.68
N GLN A 265 3.18 19.42 -2.33
CA GLN A 265 4.32 20.19 -2.81
C GLN A 265 5.53 19.27 -2.99
N LEU A 266 6.04 19.19 -4.22
CA LEU A 266 7.33 18.55 -4.52
C LEU A 266 8.49 19.43 -4.07
N SER A 267 9.52 18.82 -3.48
CA SER A 267 10.79 19.47 -3.15
C SER A 267 11.95 18.65 -3.72
N PRO A 268 12.83 19.23 -4.57
CA PRO A 268 12.78 20.61 -5.07
C PRO A 268 11.53 20.90 -5.93
N ASN A 269 11.33 22.17 -6.29
CA ASN A 269 10.17 22.60 -7.07
C ASN A 269 10.27 22.08 -8.51
N ILE A 270 9.72 20.89 -8.76
CA ILE A 270 9.76 20.24 -10.07
C ILE A 270 8.38 20.35 -10.72
N SER A 271 8.33 20.98 -11.88
CA SER A 271 7.10 21.31 -12.59
C SER A 271 6.74 20.31 -13.68
N ASN A 272 5.47 20.27 -14.05
CA ASN A 272 4.95 19.45 -15.15
C ASN A 272 5.25 17.95 -14.96
N GLN A 273 5.15 17.48 -13.72
CA GLN A 273 5.30 16.07 -13.37
C GLN A 273 3.95 15.48 -12.97
N GLU A 274 3.70 14.24 -13.37
CA GLU A 274 2.51 13.49 -12.97
C GLU A 274 2.69 12.93 -11.56
N VAL A 275 1.89 13.42 -10.62
CA VAL A 275 1.82 12.95 -9.24
C VAL A 275 0.54 12.13 -9.08
N THR A 276 0.70 10.88 -8.68
CA THR A 276 -0.42 9.96 -8.46
C THR A 276 -0.86 10.01 -7.01
N LEU A 277 -2.16 10.26 -6.80
CA LEU A 277 -2.81 10.18 -5.50
C LEU A 277 -3.40 8.78 -5.35
N TYR A 278 -3.07 8.12 -4.25
CA TYR A 278 -3.62 6.83 -3.85
C TYR A 278 -4.50 7.01 -2.63
N CYS A 279 -5.54 6.19 -2.52
CA CYS A 279 -6.38 6.15 -1.33
C CYS A 279 -6.65 4.74 -0.83
N CYS A 280 -6.88 4.62 0.47
CA CYS A 280 -7.27 3.38 1.15
C CYS A 280 -8.43 3.70 2.11
N PHE A 281 -9.53 2.95 2.00
CA PHE A 281 -10.67 3.08 2.91
C PHE A 281 -10.61 2.03 4.01
N ASN A 282 -10.72 2.48 5.27
CA ASN A 282 -10.85 1.62 6.46
C ASN A 282 -9.77 0.51 6.56
N GLY A 283 -8.55 0.78 6.07
CA GLY A 283 -7.46 -0.20 6.06
C GLY A 283 -7.61 -1.32 5.02
N GLY A 284 -8.42 -1.13 3.98
CA GLY A 284 -8.53 -2.03 2.83
C GLY A 284 -7.35 -1.91 1.86
N SER A 285 -7.57 -2.33 0.61
CA SER A 285 -6.57 -2.20 -0.46
C SER A 285 -6.37 -0.75 -0.91
N TRP A 286 -5.17 -0.43 -1.36
CA TRP A 286 -4.89 0.85 -2.00
C TRP A 286 -5.43 0.88 -3.42
N GLU A 287 -5.99 2.03 -3.80
CA GLU A 287 -6.53 2.30 -5.13
C GLU A 287 -5.99 3.64 -5.64
N ILE A 288 -5.96 3.83 -6.96
CA ILE A 288 -5.64 5.13 -7.56
C ILE A 288 -6.85 6.05 -7.40
N LEU A 289 -6.66 7.15 -6.68
CA LEU A 289 -7.68 8.19 -6.48
C LEU A 289 -7.74 9.16 -7.68
N SER A 290 -6.57 9.64 -8.11
CA SER A 290 -6.43 10.55 -9.26
C SER A 290 -4.95 10.74 -9.61
N THR A 291 -4.66 11.17 -10.84
CA THR A 291 -3.35 11.72 -11.23
C THR A 291 -3.48 13.23 -11.43
N VAL A 292 -2.52 14.00 -10.93
CA VAL A 292 -2.46 15.46 -11.07
C VAL A 292 -1.09 15.91 -11.57
N VAL A 293 -1.04 17.06 -12.22
CA VAL A 293 0.21 17.61 -12.75
C VAL A 293 0.73 18.71 -11.83
N SER A 294 2.02 18.67 -11.48
CA SER A 294 2.65 19.70 -10.65
C SER A 294 2.79 21.03 -11.39
N GLU A 295 2.54 22.12 -10.68
CA GLU A 295 2.70 23.49 -11.17
C GLU A 295 4.18 23.91 -11.22
N LYS A 296 4.45 25.12 -11.73
CA LYS A 296 5.82 25.67 -11.85
C LYS A 296 6.59 25.73 -10.54
N ASN A 297 5.88 25.93 -9.44
CA ASN A 297 6.42 25.95 -8.09
C ASN A 297 6.50 24.54 -7.47
N GLY A 298 6.11 23.47 -8.16
CA GLY A 298 6.05 22.09 -7.65
C GLY A 298 4.77 21.75 -6.86
N SER A 299 3.83 22.68 -6.69
CA SER A 299 2.58 22.40 -5.97
C SER A 299 1.58 21.66 -6.84
N PHE A 300 0.71 20.88 -6.21
CA PHE A 300 -0.42 20.21 -6.86
C PHE A 300 -1.61 20.15 -5.91
N ALA A 301 -2.82 20.05 -6.46
CA ALA A 301 -4.02 19.89 -5.65
C ALA A 301 -5.09 19.07 -6.38
N TYR A 302 -5.86 18.32 -5.61
CA TYR A 302 -7.02 17.57 -6.10
C TYR A 302 -8.19 17.73 -5.13
N THR A 303 -9.37 18.09 -5.65
CA THR A 303 -10.60 18.24 -4.86
C THR A 303 -11.67 17.32 -5.40
N TRP A 304 -12.28 16.52 -4.53
CA TRP A 304 -13.37 15.60 -4.90
C TRP A 304 -14.38 15.47 -3.76
N ASN A 305 -15.53 14.88 -4.08
CA ASN A 305 -16.57 14.56 -3.11
C ASN A 305 -16.63 13.04 -2.92
N SER A 306 -16.32 12.55 -1.72
CA SER A 306 -16.39 11.11 -1.46
C SER A 306 -17.84 10.64 -1.30
N LYS A 307 -18.17 9.53 -1.96
CA LYS A 307 -19.45 8.80 -1.80
C LYS A 307 -19.38 7.71 -0.74
N THR A 308 -18.18 7.37 -0.29
CA THR A 308 -17.92 6.31 0.69
C THR A 308 -17.53 6.95 2.01
N SER A 309 -18.18 6.53 3.10
CA SER A 309 -17.85 6.94 4.46
C SER A 309 -16.81 6.03 5.11
N GLY A 310 -16.18 6.53 6.17
CA GLY A 310 -15.13 5.82 6.90
C GLY A 310 -13.86 6.65 7.10
N LEU A 311 -12.82 5.97 7.59
CA LEU A 311 -11.47 6.51 7.62
C LEU A 311 -10.89 6.38 6.21
N LEU A 312 -10.42 7.50 5.66
CA LEU A 312 -9.78 7.57 4.35
C LEU A 312 -8.31 7.98 4.53
N ASP A 313 -7.41 7.06 4.19
CA ASP A 313 -5.98 7.30 4.12
C ASP A 313 -5.58 7.66 2.69
N ILE A 314 -4.68 8.62 2.54
CA ILE A 314 -4.27 9.19 1.25
C ILE A 314 -2.77 9.37 1.22
N ARG A 315 -2.15 8.97 0.10
CA ARG A 315 -0.74 9.21 -0.21
C ARG A 315 -0.61 9.83 -1.58
N ALA A 316 0.41 10.67 -1.75
CA ALA A 316 0.82 11.16 -3.05
C ALA A 316 2.17 10.52 -3.37
N SER A 317 2.32 9.99 -4.58
CA SER A 317 3.59 9.44 -5.07
C SER A 317 3.95 10.07 -6.40
N TRP A 318 5.23 10.27 -6.59
CA TRP A 318 5.81 10.62 -7.87
C TRP A 318 6.96 9.65 -8.15
N ASN A 319 7.01 9.08 -9.34
CA ASN A 319 7.97 8.02 -9.69
C ASN A 319 9.39 8.53 -9.94
N GLY A 320 9.59 9.85 -9.93
CA GLY A 320 10.86 10.46 -10.32
C GLY A 320 10.94 10.65 -11.83
N ASN A 321 12.16 10.94 -12.28
CA ASN A 321 12.52 11.05 -13.69
C ASN A 321 14.03 10.76 -13.83
N ASP A 322 14.59 11.00 -15.03
CA ASP A 322 16.00 10.71 -15.32
C ASP A 322 17.00 11.41 -14.37
N GLN A 323 16.59 12.54 -13.75
CA GLN A 323 17.43 13.34 -12.87
C GLN A 323 17.14 13.13 -11.38
N TYR A 324 15.89 12.82 -11.03
CA TYR A 324 15.40 12.85 -9.65
C TYR A 324 14.76 11.52 -9.26
N ALA A 325 15.11 11.04 -8.06
CA ALA A 325 14.43 9.92 -7.45
C ALA A 325 13.00 10.32 -7.12
N GLY A 326 12.10 9.40 -7.36
CA GLY A 326 10.72 9.45 -6.93
C GLY A 326 10.59 9.37 -5.43
N THR A 327 9.40 9.71 -4.96
CA THR A 327 9.12 9.85 -3.54
C THR A 327 7.63 9.64 -3.31
N THR A 328 7.30 9.21 -2.10
CA THR A 328 5.93 9.07 -1.65
C THR A 328 5.76 9.82 -0.34
N SER A 329 4.69 10.61 -0.25
CA SER A 329 4.37 11.40 0.92
C SER A 329 4.09 10.55 2.15
N GLN A 330 4.14 11.17 3.33
CA GLN A 330 3.47 10.60 4.50
C GLN A 330 1.97 10.43 4.23
N THR A 331 1.34 9.49 4.94
CA THR A 331 -0.11 9.28 4.85
C THR A 331 -0.85 10.46 5.47
N GLY A 332 -1.63 11.17 4.67
CA GLY A 332 -2.66 12.08 5.16
C GLY A 332 -3.97 11.32 5.37
N ASN A 333 -4.78 11.75 6.34
CA ASN A 333 -6.05 11.09 6.63
C ASN A 333 -7.21 12.09 6.78
N THR A 334 -8.42 11.61 6.52
CA THR A 334 -9.68 12.31 6.81
C THR A 334 -10.77 11.33 7.20
N ILE A 335 -11.71 11.76 8.03
CA ILE A 335 -12.86 10.96 8.46
C ILE A 335 -14.12 11.45 7.74
N ILE A 336 -14.77 10.56 6.98
CA ILE A 336 -16.01 10.85 6.27
C ILE A 336 -17.18 10.25 7.05
N ILE A 337 -18.02 11.11 7.62
CA ILE A 337 -19.17 10.73 8.45
C ILE A 337 -20.38 10.44 7.55
N PRO A 338 -21.03 9.28 7.69
CA PRO A 338 -22.21 8.96 6.90
C PRO A 338 -23.44 9.77 7.30
N PHE A 339 -24.28 10.10 6.31
CA PHE A 339 -25.46 10.94 6.53
C PHE A 339 -26.44 10.36 7.56
N TYR A 340 -26.60 9.03 7.60
CA TYR A 340 -27.54 8.39 8.52
C TYR A 340 -27.15 8.60 10.00
N LEU A 341 -25.84 8.70 10.32
CA LEU A 341 -25.41 8.99 11.70
C LEU A 341 -25.78 10.43 12.12
N ILE A 342 -25.75 11.36 11.18
CA ILE A 342 -26.19 12.74 11.40
C ILE A 342 -27.72 12.77 11.63
N ALA A 343 -28.48 12.02 10.84
CA ALA A 343 -29.93 11.91 11.01
C ALA A 343 -30.31 11.26 12.36
N ILE A 344 -29.60 10.20 12.77
CA ILE A 344 -29.83 9.52 14.06
C ILE A 344 -29.48 10.45 15.25
N THR A 345 -28.37 11.18 15.16
CA THR A 345 -28.00 12.13 16.22
C THR A 345 -28.98 13.30 16.32
N ALA A 346 -29.43 13.86 15.20
CA ALA A 346 -30.44 14.90 15.17
C ALA A 346 -31.78 14.42 15.77
N THR A 347 -32.24 13.23 15.38
CA THR A 347 -33.48 12.63 15.93
C THR A 347 -33.35 12.34 17.43
N ALA A 348 -32.21 11.83 17.89
CA ALA A 348 -31.96 11.62 19.32
C ALA A 348 -31.97 12.94 20.11
N ILE A 349 -31.33 14.00 19.61
CA ILE A 349 -31.31 15.33 20.25
C ILE A 349 -32.74 15.89 20.36
N THR A 350 -33.54 15.79 19.29
CA THR A 350 -34.93 16.24 19.32
C THR A 350 -35.78 15.43 20.32
N ALA A 351 -35.63 14.10 20.36
CA ALA A 351 -36.34 13.25 21.32
C ALA A 351 -35.97 13.60 22.78
N VAL A 352 -34.69 13.79 23.08
CA VAL A 352 -34.22 14.23 24.41
C VAL A 352 -34.78 15.61 24.76
N SER A 353 -34.77 16.55 23.82
CA SER A 353 -35.32 17.90 24.02
C SER A 353 -36.82 17.84 24.34
N ILE A 354 -37.58 17.01 23.62
CA ILE A 354 -39.01 16.78 23.89
C ILE A 354 -39.19 16.18 25.29
N CYS A 355 -38.42 15.15 25.66
CA CYS A 355 -38.48 14.54 26.99
C CYS A 355 -38.18 15.55 28.11
N ILE A 356 -37.19 16.44 27.93
CA ILE A 356 -36.87 17.51 28.89
C ILE A 356 -38.04 18.48 29.02
N ILE A 357 -38.63 18.93 27.90
CA ILE A 357 -39.79 19.84 27.92
C ILE A 357 -40.98 19.21 28.65
N VAL A 358 -41.27 17.94 28.36
CA VAL A 358 -42.34 17.18 29.03
C VAL A 358 -42.05 17.06 30.53
N PHE A 359 -40.83 16.71 30.93
CA PHE A 359 -40.42 16.60 32.33
C PHE A 359 -40.53 17.94 33.09
N LEU A 360 -40.12 19.05 32.47
CA LEU A 360 -40.24 20.37 33.07
C LEU A 360 -41.72 20.79 33.23
N ARG A 361 -42.57 20.50 32.24
CA ARG A 361 -44.01 20.78 32.31
C ARG A 361 -44.73 19.94 33.36
N THR A 362 -44.34 18.68 33.56
CA THR A 362 -44.96 17.82 34.59
C THR A 362 -44.51 18.21 36.00
N ARG A 363 -43.29 18.71 36.20
CA ARG A 363 -42.81 19.23 37.49
C ARG A 363 -43.53 20.50 37.95
N HIS A 364 -43.90 21.40 37.04
CA HIS A 364 -44.65 22.61 37.38
C HIS A 364 -46.10 22.34 37.81
N LYS A 365 -46.63 21.13 37.57
CA LYS A 365 -47.98 20.71 37.98
C LYS A 365 -47.99 19.90 39.29
N LYS A 366 -47.15 20.23 40.28
CA LYS A 366 -47.32 19.68 41.63
C LYS A 366 -48.54 20.35 42.31
N PRO A 367 -49.47 19.61 42.94
CA PRO A 367 -50.71 20.17 43.47
C PRO A 367 -50.44 21.06 44.68
N THR A 368 -51.09 22.21 44.74
CA THR A 368 -51.24 23.01 45.96
C THR A 368 -51.98 22.15 46.99
N THR A 369 -51.37 21.92 48.14
CA THR A 369 -51.98 21.20 49.26
C THR A 369 -53.17 22.00 49.78
N ASP A 370 -54.40 21.49 49.59
CA ASP A 370 -55.59 22.05 50.21
C ASP A 370 -55.50 21.91 51.74
N SER A 371 -55.86 22.99 52.42
CA SER A 371 -55.88 23.11 53.88
C SER A 371 -56.99 22.22 54.50
N PRO A 372 -56.88 21.80 55.77
CA PRO A 372 -57.81 20.84 56.36
C PRO A 372 -59.22 21.42 56.55
N PRO A 373 -60.27 20.58 56.63
CA PRO A 373 -61.64 21.05 56.77
C PRO A 373 -61.88 21.79 58.09
N ILE A 374 -62.55 22.93 57.99
CA ILE A 374 -63.05 23.71 59.13
C ILE A 374 -64.18 22.93 59.83
N LEU A 375 -64.02 22.65 61.12
CA LEU A 375 -65.10 22.10 61.97
C LEU A 375 -66.21 23.16 62.15
N PRO A 376 -67.51 22.79 62.10
CA PRO A 376 -68.59 23.71 62.41
C PRO A 376 -68.60 24.09 63.90
N SER A 377 -68.83 25.37 64.17
CA SER A 377 -68.99 25.95 65.50
C SER A 377 -70.39 25.65 66.07
N PRO A 378 -70.55 25.54 67.40
CA PRO A 378 -71.80 25.08 68.02
C PRO A 378 -72.89 26.17 68.03
N GLU A 379 -74.11 25.77 67.67
CA GLU A 379 -75.35 26.51 67.94
C GLU A 379 -75.73 26.39 69.41
N SER A 380 -76.06 27.53 70.01
CA SER A 380 -76.93 27.71 71.17
C SER A 380 -77.75 28.98 70.87
N PRO A 381 -79.03 29.13 71.28
CA PRO A 381 -79.57 28.69 72.57
C PRO A 381 -81.04 28.18 72.54
N GLU A 382 -81.52 27.58 73.63
CA GLU A 382 -82.84 27.97 74.15
C GLU A 382 -83.06 27.54 75.61
N SER A 383 -83.50 28.52 76.38
CA SER A 383 -83.91 28.45 77.78
C SER A 383 -85.41 28.17 77.88
N GLN A 384 -85.83 27.17 78.65
CA GLN A 384 -87.13 27.20 79.34
C GLN A 384 -87.02 26.58 80.73
N GLN A 385 -87.31 27.42 81.73
CA GLN A 385 -87.69 27.13 83.12
C GLN A 385 -89.23 27.15 83.20
N PRO A 386 -89.91 26.67 84.27
CA PRO A 386 -89.59 26.88 85.70
C PRO A 386 -89.04 25.68 86.45
#